data_AF-A0A9J6GBT6-F1
#
_entry.id   AF-A0A9J6GBT6-F1
#
_cell.length_a   1.000
_cell.length_b   1.000
_cell.length_c   1.000
_cell.angle_alpha   90.00
_cell.angle_beta   90.00
_cell.angle_gamma   90.00
#
_symmetry.space_group_name_H-M   'P 1'
#
loop_
_entity.id
_entity.type
_entity.pdbx_description
1 polymer ?
#
loop_
_entity_poly.entity_id
_entity_poly.type
_entity_poly.pdbx_seq_one_letter_code
_entity_poly.pdbx_strand_id
1 'polypeptide(L)'
;MEDSFTHCFSLNMIKADSVMVLISSLAKNELNYVGCDTHSKELTNNVIKFYALTRLYFLVQAENKARQGKRQRMRYLKLRRRELL
;
A
#
# COMPACT_ATOMS: atom_id res chain seq x y z
N MET A 1 -3.12 -12.27 5.15
CA MET A 1 -2.57 -11.33 4.13
C MET A 1 -2.51 -9.90 4.65
N GLU A 2 -3.57 -9.39 5.29
CA GLU A 2 -3.62 -8.02 5.86
C GLU A 2 -2.59 -7.77 6.96
N ASP A 3 -2.35 -8.75 7.83
CA ASP A 3 -1.34 -8.61 8.89
C ASP A 3 0.06 -8.44 8.30
N SER A 4 0.41 -9.20 7.26
CA SER A 4 1.69 -9.08 6.55
C SER A 4 1.82 -7.74 5.83
N PHE A 5 0.73 -7.25 5.23
CA PHE A 5 0.69 -5.92 4.62
C PHE A 5 0.93 -4.82 5.65
N THR A 6 0.19 -4.86 6.76
CA THR A 6 0.30 -3.91 7.86
C THR A 6 1.67 -3.96 8.51
N HIS A 7 2.24 -5.15 8.72
CA HIS A 7 3.59 -5.30 9.23
C HIS A 7 4.63 -4.64 8.31
N CYS A 8 4.49 -4.81 6.99
CA CYS A 8 5.41 -4.20 6.02
C CYS A 8 5.31 -2.67 5.98
N PHE A 9 4.11 -2.10 6.07
CA PHE A 9 3.87 -0.66 5.78
C PHE A 9 3.44 0.18 6.99
N SER A 10 3.35 -0.38 8.19
CA SER A 10 3.03 0.38 9.42
C SER A 10 4.13 1.38 9.81
N LEU A 11 5.39 1.02 9.58
CA LEU A 11 6.55 1.83 9.98
C LEU A 11 7.46 2.22 8.80
N ASN A 12 7.31 1.57 7.64
CA ASN A 12 8.18 1.78 6.50
C ASN A 12 7.56 2.72 5.46
N MET A 13 8.38 3.62 4.92
CA MET A 13 8.01 4.38 3.73
C MET A 13 7.88 3.46 2.52
N ILE A 14 6.91 3.75 1.66
CA ILE A 14 6.71 3.04 0.39
C ILE A 14 7.95 3.27 -0.50
N LYS A 15 8.80 2.24 -0.58
CA LYS A 15 9.98 2.13 -1.45
C LYS A 15 9.93 0.80 -2.23
N ALA A 16 10.67 0.71 -3.33
CA ALA A 16 10.75 -0.52 -4.12
C ALA A 16 11.10 -1.75 -3.25
N ASP A 17 12.07 -1.60 -2.36
CA ASP A 17 12.51 -2.68 -1.46
C ASP A 17 11.39 -3.15 -0.53
N SER A 18 10.60 -2.23 0.03
CA SER A 18 9.46 -2.58 0.90
C SER A 18 8.37 -3.35 0.17
N VAL A 19 8.19 -3.13 -1.14
CA VAL A 19 7.26 -3.90 -1.97
C VAL A 19 7.78 -5.33 -2.20
N MET A 20 9.08 -5.49 -2.43
CA MET A 20 9.70 -6.81 -2.57
C MET A 20 9.63 -7.62 -1.27
N VAL A 21 9.77 -6.96 -0.12
CA VAL A 21 9.57 -7.58 1.19
C VAL A 21 8.12 -8.05 1.38
N LEU A 22 7.13 -7.26 0.98
CA LEU A 22 5.72 -7.67 1.00
C LEU A 22 5.49 -8.93 0.17
N ILE A 23 5.95 -8.93 -1.10
CA ILE A 23 5.77 -10.07 -2.01
C ILE A 23 6.42 -11.33 -1.42
N SER A 24 7.62 -11.19 -0.88
CA SER A 24 8.35 -12.30 -0.23
C SER A 24 7.64 -12.81 1.02
N SER A 25 7.04 -11.93 1.82
CA SER A 25 6.26 -12.30 3.01
C SER A 25 4.96 -13.03 2.63
N LEU A 26 4.25 -12.54 1.61
CA LEU A 26 3.03 -13.18 1.13
C LEU A 26 3.29 -14.56 0.52
N ALA A 27 4.43 -14.76 -0.14
CA ALA A 27 4.84 -16.06 -0.69
C ALA A 27 5.28 -17.07 0.37
N LYS A 28 5.76 -16.62 1.54
CA LYS A 28 6.20 -17.48 2.65
C LYS A 28 5.06 -17.89 3.58
N ASN A 29 3.96 -17.15 3.60
CA ASN A 29 2.81 -17.52 4.42
C ASN A 29 2.18 -18.79 3.84
N GLU A 30 1.93 -19.78 4.70
CA GLU A 30 1.06 -20.91 4.36
C GLU A 30 -0.36 -20.39 4.18
N LEU A 31 -0.67 -20.01 2.95
CA LEU A 31 -2.00 -19.61 2.55
C LEU A 31 -2.75 -20.87 2.12
N ASN A 32 -3.94 -21.05 2.67
CA ASN A 32 -4.85 -22.09 2.21
C ASN A 32 -5.13 -21.85 0.72
N TYR A 33 -4.76 -22.84 -0.11
CA TYR A 33 -5.01 -22.78 -1.53
C TYR A 33 -6.52 -22.72 -1.79
N VAL A 34 -6.91 -21.86 -2.73
CA VAL A 34 -8.30 -21.66 -3.13
C VAL A 34 -8.49 -22.22 -4.53
N GLY A 35 -9.53 -23.02 -4.73
CA GLY A 35 -9.88 -23.63 -6.02
C GLY A 35 -9.84 -25.16 -6.00
N CYS A 36 -10.08 -25.77 -7.15
CA CYS A 36 -9.90 -27.21 -7.35
C CYS A 36 -8.42 -27.57 -7.51
N ASP A 37 -8.04 -28.83 -7.28
CA ASP A 37 -6.65 -29.29 -7.25
C ASP A 37 -5.83 -28.92 -8.49
N THR A 38 -6.47 -28.84 -9.65
CA THR A 38 -5.82 -28.45 -10.92
C THR A 38 -5.49 -26.96 -11.00
N HIS A 39 -6.32 -26.09 -10.43
CA HIS A 39 -6.21 -24.63 -10.60
C HIS A 39 -5.85 -23.90 -9.31
N SER A 40 -5.79 -24.61 -8.17
CA SER A 40 -5.72 -24.03 -6.84
C SER A 40 -4.49 -23.13 -6.67
N LYS A 41 -3.33 -23.57 -7.16
CA LYS A 41 -2.07 -22.82 -7.11
C LYS A 41 -2.11 -21.54 -7.94
N GLU A 42 -2.56 -21.63 -9.19
CA GLU A 42 -2.63 -20.47 -10.09
C GLU A 42 -3.64 -19.44 -9.58
N LEU A 43 -4.83 -19.90 -9.20
CA LEU A 43 -5.88 -19.02 -8.68
C LEU A 43 -5.43 -18.31 -7.41
N THR A 44 -4.84 -19.04 -6.46
CA THR A 44 -4.31 -18.46 -5.22
C THR A 44 -3.26 -17.40 -5.49
N ASN A 45 -2.32 -17.66 -6.41
CA ASN A 45 -1.32 -16.67 -6.80
C ASN A 45 -1.95 -15.41 -7.42
N ASN A 46 -2.97 -15.56 -8.25
CA ASN A 46 -3.68 -14.43 -8.84
C ASN A 46 -4.43 -13.61 -7.78
N VAL A 47 -5.05 -14.28 -6.80
CA VAL A 47 -5.69 -13.62 -5.66
C VAL A 47 -4.67 -12.83 -4.84
N ILE A 48 -3.51 -13.41 -4.53
CA ILE A 48 -2.44 -12.73 -3.77
C ILE A 48 -1.95 -11.50 -4.53
N LYS A 49 -1.67 -11.63 -5.83
CA LYS A 49 -1.24 -10.51 -6.69
C LYS A 49 -2.28 -9.39 -6.72
N PHE A 50 -3.54 -9.75 -6.94
CA PHE A 50 -4.65 -8.80 -6.98
C PHE A 50 -4.78 -8.05 -5.65
N TYR A 51 -4.75 -8.78 -4.53
CA TYR A 51 -4.82 -8.19 -3.19
C TYR A 51 -3.65 -7.23 -2.94
N ALA A 52 -2.41 -7.65 -3.20
CA ALA A 52 -1.22 -6.84 -2.98
C ALA A 52 -1.24 -5.54 -3.81
N LEU A 53 -1.56 -5.64 -5.10
CA LEU A 53 -1.67 -4.49 -6.00
C LEU A 53 -2.76 -3.52 -5.54
N THR A 54 -3.94 -4.05 -5.19
CA THR A 54 -5.08 -3.23 -4.77
C THR A 54 -4.79 -2.50 -3.45
N ARG A 55 -4.20 -3.18 -2.46
CA ARG A 55 -3.83 -2.54 -1.19
C ARG A 55 -2.72 -1.51 -1.36
N LEU A 56 -1.71 -1.79 -2.19
CA LEU A 56 -0.67 -0.80 -2.53
C LEU A 56 -1.27 0.43 -3.22
N TYR A 57 -2.19 0.24 -4.17
CA TYR A 57 -2.88 1.35 -4.84
C TYR A 57 -3.56 2.27 -3.84
N PHE A 58 -4.38 1.72 -2.93
CA PHE A 58 -5.08 2.53 -1.93
C PHE A 58 -4.13 3.21 -0.95
N LEU A 59 -3.06 2.51 -0.53
CA LEU A 59 -2.04 3.09 0.36
C LEU A 59 -1.35 4.29 -0.30
N VAL A 60 -0.89 4.15 -1.54
CA VAL A 60 -0.25 5.24 -2.30
C VAL A 60 -1.24 6.38 -2.56
N GLN A 61 -2.50 6.07 -2.87
CA GLN A 61 -3.53 7.07 -3.07
C GLN A 61 -3.76 7.90 -1.79
N ALA A 62 -3.82 7.26 -0.62
CA ALA A 62 -3.98 7.93 0.67
C ALA A 62 -2.78 8.84 1.00
N GLU A 63 -1.55 8.33 0.83
CA GLU A 63 -0.31 9.09 0.99
C GLU A 63 -0.27 10.33 0.08
N ASN A 64 -0.64 10.18 -1.19
CA ASN A 64 -0.66 11.28 -2.14
C ASN A 64 -1.69 12.34 -1.75
N LYS A 65 -2.89 11.95 -1.32
CA LYS A 65 -3.91 12.87 -0.81
C LYS A 65 -3.41 13.63 0.43
N ALA A 66 -2.76 12.94 1.37
CA ALA A 66 -2.19 13.57 2.57
C ALA A 66 -1.11 14.60 2.23
N ARG A 67 -0.19 14.27 1.31
CA ARG A 67 0.86 15.18 0.82
C ARG A 67 0.27 16.40 0.12
N GLN A 68 -0.73 16.22 -0.74
CA GLN A 68 -1.44 17.32 -1.39
C GLN A 68 -2.14 18.22 -0.37
N GLY A 69 -2.85 17.64 0.60
CA GLY A 69 -3.51 18.39 1.67
C GLY A 69 -2.51 19.22 2.50
N LYS A 70 -1.34 18.66 2.83
CA LYS A 70 -0.27 19.39 3.53
C LYS A 70 0.26 20.56 2.70
N ARG A 71 0.48 20.36 1.39
CA ARG A 71 0.92 21.43 0.47
C ARG A 71 -0.12 22.56 0.37
N GLN A 72 -1.41 22.22 0.25
CA GLN A 72 -2.48 23.20 0.19
C GLN A 72 -2.57 24.00 1.50
N ARG A 73 -2.55 23.36 2.67
CA ARG A 73 -2.53 24.03 3.98
C ARG A 73 -1.36 25.00 4.10
N MET A 74 -0.16 24.58 3.69
CA MET A 74 1.03 25.45 3.71
C MET A 74 0.88 26.65 2.75
N ARG A 75 0.27 26.45 1.58
CA ARG A 75 -0.02 27.53 0.64
C ARG A 75 -0.99 28.57 1.25
N TYR A 76 -2.07 28.12 1.88
CA TYR A 76 -3.02 29.01 2.54
C TYR A 76 -2.39 29.79 3.71
N LEU A 77 -1.52 29.16 4.50
CA LEU A 77 -0.78 29.84 5.57
C LEU A 77 0.16 30.93 5.02
N LYS A 78 0.82 30.67 3.89
CA LYS A 78 1.67 31.68 3.22
C LYS A 78 0.86 32.85 2.66
N LEU A 79 -0.33 32.59 2.09
CA LEU A 79 -1.23 33.64 1.59
C LEU A 79 -1.68 34.56 2.74
N ARG A 80 -2.20 33.98 3.83
CA ARG A 80 -2.64 34.74 5.01
C ARG A 80 -1.54 35.61 5.60
N ARG A 81 -0.30 35.12 5.65
CA ARG A 81 0.84 35.91 6.15
C ARG A 81 1.21 37.08 5.23
N ARG A 82 0.92 36.99 3.93
CA ARG A 82 1.16 38.07 2.96
C ARG A 82 0.05 39.12 2.95
N GLU A 83 -1.18 38.74 3.29
CA GLU A 83 -2.33 39.67 3.39
C GLU A 83 -2.32 40.49 4.70
N LEU A 84 -1.51 40.09 5.68
CA LEU A 84 -1.35 40.77 6.96
C LEU A 84 -0.12 41.73 7.02
N LEU A 85 0.61 41.85 5.91
CA LEU A 85 1.75 42.78 5.72
C LEU A 85 1.36 43.82 4.68
#